data_AF-A0A7K2NU21-F1
#
_entry.id   AF-A0A7K2NU21-F1
#
_cell.length_a   1.000
_cell.length_b   1.000
_cell.length_c   1.000
_cell.angle_alpha   90.00
_cell.angle_beta   90.00
_cell.angle_gamma   90.00
#
_symmetry.space_group_name_H-M   'P 1'
#
loop_
_entity.id
_entity.type
_entity.pdbx_description
1 polymer ?
#
loop_
_entity_poly.entity_id
_entity_poly.type
_entity_poly.pdbx_seq_one_letter_code
_entity_poly.pdbx_strand_id
1 'polypeptide(L)'
;ALTDKDRYQELVTDAHPSIAAFGGMFLLMIFLDFVLEDREIKWLGWLERPLAKLGRIDMLSVCIALIVLLVSATTFGAHAHQHGGTHADKAETVLLAGVAGLITYMVVGGLSGFFEQRLEDEEEREQAAEEKAERAGRPGSPVKLAGKAAFFMFLYLEVLDASFSFDGVIGAFAITNDIVLMALGLGIGAMYVR
;
A
#
# COMPACT_ATOMS: atom_id res chain seq x y z
N ALA A 1 -20.96 14.97 -7.91
CA ALA A 1 -20.43 15.66 -6.71
C ALA A 1 -20.97 17.08 -6.58
N LEU A 2 -20.59 18.03 -7.45
CA LEU A 2 -20.99 19.45 -7.29
C LEU A 2 -22.37 19.80 -7.87
N THR A 3 -22.87 19.03 -8.85
CA THR A 3 -24.12 19.33 -9.57
C THR A 3 -25.27 18.37 -9.25
N ASP A 4 -24.93 17.13 -8.89
CA ASP A 4 -25.88 16.07 -8.51
C ASP A 4 -25.17 15.16 -7.48
N LYS A 5 -25.72 15.12 -6.27
CA LYS A 5 -25.13 14.45 -5.11
C LYS A 5 -25.62 13.00 -5.02
N ASP A 6 -26.89 12.76 -5.27
CA ASP A 6 -27.52 11.44 -5.11
C ASP A 6 -27.03 10.47 -6.18
N ARG A 7 -26.95 10.92 -7.44
CA ARG A 7 -26.39 10.10 -8.53
C ARG A 7 -24.91 9.76 -8.34
N TYR A 8 -24.15 10.65 -7.68
CA TYR A 8 -22.75 10.38 -7.36
C TYR A 8 -22.62 9.35 -6.24
N GLN A 9 -23.44 9.47 -5.19
CA GLN A 9 -23.48 8.53 -4.08
C GLN A 9 -23.86 7.12 -4.54
N GLU A 10 -24.81 7.01 -5.48
CA GLU A 10 -25.21 5.74 -6.08
C GLU A 10 -24.05 5.08 -6.85
N LEU A 11 -23.37 5.83 -7.72
CA LEU A 11 -22.21 5.33 -8.47
C LEU A 11 -21.04 4.89 -7.58
N VAL A 12 -20.75 5.63 -6.50
CA VAL A 12 -19.68 5.29 -5.55
C VAL A 12 -20.04 4.05 -4.74
N THR A 13 -21.29 3.95 -4.30
CA THR A 13 -21.78 2.77 -3.55
C THR A 13 -21.73 1.53 -4.41
N ASP A 14 -22.05 1.66 -5.70
CA ASP A 14 -21.98 0.56 -6.65
C ASP A 14 -20.57 0.09 -6.97
N ALA A 15 -19.60 1.02 -6.98
CA ALA A 15 -18.18 0.74 -7.17
C ALA A 15 -17.49 0.19 -5.92
N HIS A 16 -18.06 0.41 -4.73
CA HIS A 16 -17.47 0.04 -3.45
C HIS A 16 -17.00 -1.43 -3.36
N PRO A 17 -17.77 -2.44 -3.83
CA PRO A 17 -17.30 -3.83 -3.82
C PRO A 17 -16.03 -4.06 -4.66
N SER A 18 -15.90 -3.36 -5.80
CA SER A 18 -14.73 -3.47 -6.67
C SER A 18 -13.49 -2.80 -6.06
N ILE A 19 -13.68 -1.60 -5.48
CA ILE A 19 -12.62 -0.85 -4.81
C ILE A 19 -12.13 -1.62 -3.58
N ALA A 20 -13.05 -2.13 -2.76
CA ALA A 20 -12.74 -2.92 -1.58
C ALA A 20 -12.03 -4.24 -1.93
N ALA A 21 -12.44 -4.92 -3.01
CA ALA A 21 -11.78 -6.16 -3.44
C ALA A 21 -10.37 -5.90 -3.99
N PHE A 22 -10.20 -4.88 -4.84
CA PHE A 22 -8.90 -4.50 -5.39
C PHE A 22 -7.92 -4.07 -4.29
N GLY A 23 -8.31 -3.08 -3.49
CA GLY A 23 -7.46 -2.56 -2.41
C GLY A 23 -7.27 -3.57 -1.28
N GLY A 24 -8.32 -4.31 -0.93
CA GLY A 24 -8.28 -5.35 0.10
C GLY A 24 -7.32 -6.48 -0.27
N MET A 25 -7.27 -6.92 -1.53
CA MET A 25 -6.30 -7.92 -1.98
C MET A 25 -4.87 -7.40 -1.96
N PHE A 26 -4.65 -6.14 -2.35
CA PHE A 26 -3.34 -5.51 -2.28
C PHE A 26 -2.84 -5.41 -0.83
N LEU A 27 -3.68 -4.92 0.08
CA LEU A 27 -3.35 -4.81 1.50
C LEU A 27 -3.20 -6.18 2.17
N LEU A 28 -4.00 -7.17 1.76
CA LEU A 28 -3.88 -8.55 2.24
C LEU A 28 -2.52 -9.14 1.86
N MET A 29 -2.04 -8.88 0.65
CA MET A 29 -0.69 -9.31 0.23
C MET A 29 0.39 -8.67 1.09
N ILE A 30 0.35 -7.35 1.29
CA ILE A 30 1.29 -6.64 2.18
C ILE A 30 1.24 -7.24 3.59
N PHE A 31 0.04 -7.46 4.11
CA PHE A 31 -0.15 -8.02 5.45
C PHE A 31 0.40 -9.44 5.58
N LEU A 32 0.12 -10.31 4.60
CA LEU A 32 0.60 -11.69 4.61
C LEU A 32 2.11 -11.75 4.47
N ASP A 33 2.70 -10.98 3.56
CA ASP A 33 4.16 -10.92 3.39
C ASP A 33 4.82 -10.39 4.66
N PHE A 34 4.27 -9.33 5.26
CA PHE A 34 4.71 -8.85 6.56
C PHE A 34 4.61 -9.95 7.62
N VAL A 35 3.44 -10.54 7.86
CA VAL A 35 3.24 -11.51 8.95
C VAL A 35 4.08 -12.78 8.80
N LEU A 36 4.36 -13.19 7.57
CA LEU A 36 5.13 -14.39 7.25
C LEU A 36 6.65 -14.13 7.25
N GLU A 37 7.09 -12.88 7.23
CA GLU A 37 8.51 -12.50 7.31
C GLU A 37 9.13 -12.80 8.68
N ASP A 38 10.40 -13.24 8.68
CA ASP A 38 11.16 -13.49 9.91
C ASP A 38 11.77 -12.19 10.46
N ARG A 39 11.00 -11.46 11.26
CA ARG A 39 11.46 -10.22 11.91
C ARG A 39 12.23 -10.48 13.22
N GLU A 40 13.16 -9.57 13.53
CA GLU A 40 13.92 -9.58 14.78
C GLU A 40 13.04 -9.27 16.01
N ILE A 41 12.10 -8.33 15.88
CA ILE A 41 11.18 -7.92 16.94
C ILE A 41 9.83 -8.60 16.71
N LYS A 42 9.51 -9.60 17.56
CA LYS A 42 8.24 -10.34 17.54
C LYS A 42 7.37 -9.91 18.72
N TRP A 43 6.24 -9.26 18.45
CA TRP A 43 5.31 -8.81 19.51
C TRP A 43 4.54 -10.00 20.11
N LEU A 44 4.11 -10.95 19.28
CA LEU A 44 3.44 -12.19 19.67
C LEU A 44 4.26 -13.43 19.27
N GLY A 45 5.36 -13.67 19.97
CA GLY A 45 6.32 -14.74 19.63
C GLY A 45 5.74 -16.16 19.51
N TRP A 46 4.64 -16.50 20.19
CA TRP A 46 3.98 -17.82 20.08
C TRP A 46 3.23 -18.04 18.75
N LEU A 47 2.71 -16.97 18.15
CA LEU A 47 1.96 -17.00 16.88
C LEU A 47 2.90 -16.70 15.71
N GLU A 48 3.84 -15.78 15.90
CA GLU A 48 4.78 -15.37 14.85
C GLU A 48 5.84 -16.44 14.53
N ARG A 49 6.29 -17.26 15.51
CA ARG A 49 7.26 -18.33 15.25
C ARG A 49 6.78 -19.42 14.26
N PRO A 50 5.57 -19.99 14.39
CA PRO A 50 5.07 -20.93 13.40
C PRO A 50 4.76 -20.24 12.06
N LEU A 51 4.25 -19.00 12.06
CA LEU A 51 3.93 -18.26 10.83
C LEU A 51 5.19 -17.89 10.04
N ALA A 52 6.25 -17.42 10.70
CA ALA A 52 7.56 -17.18 10.07
C ALA A 52 8.17 -18.45 9.47
N LYS A 53 7.87 -19.62 10.04
CA LYS A 53 8.31 -20.91 9.48
C LYS A 53 7.55 -21.27 8.20
N LEU A 54 6.28 -20.88 8.09
CA LEU A 54 5.46 -21.03 6.88
C LEU A 54 5.87 -20.01 5.79
N GLY A 55 6.36 -18.83 6.19
CA GLY A 55 6.80 -17.78 5.27
C GLY A 55 8.05 -18.08 4.44
N ARG A 56 8.78 -19.15 4.76
CA ARG A 56 9.88 -19.64 3.91
C ARG A 56 9.44 -20.14 2.53
N ILE A 57 8.13 -20.26 2.30
CA ILE A 57 7.57 -20.64 1.02
C ILE A 57 7.01 -19.36 0.40
N ASP A 58 7.78 -18.71 -0.48
CA ASP A 58 7.42 -17.41 -1.08
C ASP A 58 6.04 -17.41 -1.76
N MET A 59 5.59 -18.55 -2.29
CA MET A 59 4.26 -18.68 -2.92
C MET A 59 3.10 -18.91 -1.94
N LEU A 60 3.38 -19.10 -0.65
CA LEU A 60 2.35 -19.43 0.34
C LEU A 60 1.43 -18.23 0.62
N SER A 61 1.96 -17.00 0.66
CA SER A 61 1.16 -15.79 0.82
C SER A 61 0.17 -15.63 -0.34
N VAL A 62 0.64 -15.80 -1.57
CA VAL A 62 -0.20 -15.75 -2.79
C VAL A 62 -1.29 -16.82 -2.77
N CYS A 63 -0.96 -18.07 -2.40
CA CYS A 63 -1.93 -19.15 -2.30
C CYS A 63 -3.02 -18.85 -1.25
N ILE A 64 -2.64 -18.36 -0.07
CA ILE A 64 -3.59 -17.97 0.98
C ILE A 64 -4.47 -16.82 0.48
N ALA A 65 -3.88 -15.80 -0.16
CA ALA A 65 -4.61 -14.67 -0.70
C ALA A 65 -5.65 -15.10 -1.75
N LEU A 66 -5.30 -16.02 -2.65
CA LEU A 66 -6.24 -16.58 -3.64
C LEU A 66 -7.37 -17.39 -2.99
N ILE A 67 -7.08 -18.17 -1.93
CA ILE A 67 -8.11 -18.89 -1.18
C ILE A 67 -9.06 -17.89 -0.50
N VAL A 68 -8.52 -16.87 0.16
CA VAL A 68 -9.31 -15.82 0.82
C VAL A 68 -10.15 -15.06 -0.21
N LEU A 69 -9.61 -14.76 -1.40
CA LEU A 69 -10.35 -14.13 -2.49
C LEU A 69 -11.51 -15.01 -2.97
N LEU A 70 -11.26 -16.30 -3.18
CA LEU A 70 -12.28 -17.26 -3.61
C LEU A 70 -13.39 -17.42 -2.57
N VAL A 71 -13.03 -17.54 -1.29
CA VAL A 71 -14.00 -17.58 -0.19
C VAL A 71 -14.77 -16.27 -0.12
N SER A 72 -14.10 -15.13 -0.28
CA SER A 72 -14.75 -13.82 -0.21
C SER A 72 -15.72 -13.61 -1.37
N ALA A 73 -15.35 -14.01 -2.59
CA ALA A 73 -16.24 -13.94 -3.74
C ALA A 73 -17.45 -14.87 -3.62
N THR A 74 -17.24 -16.10 -3.13
CA THR A 74 -18.32 -17.09 -2.99
C THR A 74 -19.25 -16.82 -1.81
N THR A 75 -18.77 -16.16 -0.75
CA THR A 75 -19.59 -15.86 0.45
C THR A 75 -20.16 -14.45 0.43
N PHE A 76 -19.36 -13.41 0.15
CA PHE A 76 -19.82 -12.02 0.12
C PHE A 76 -20.39 -11.63 -1.25
N GLY A 77 -19.90 -12.20 -2.35
CA GLY A 77 -20.46 -11.96 -3.69
C GLY A 77 -21.80 -12.67 -3.92
N ALA A 78 -21.98 -13.87 -3.37
CA ALA A 78 -23.22 -14.64 -3.52
C ALA A 78 -24.34 -14.29 -2.51
N HIS A 79 -23.99 -13.70 -1.36
CA HIS A 79 -24.95 -13.35 -0.29
C HIS A 79 -25.16 -11.84 -0.08
N ALA A 80 -24.70 -10.98 -0.99
CA ALA A 80 -24.92 -9.54 -0.92
C ALA A 80 -26.41 -9.20 -1.14
N HIS A 81 -27.20 -9.23 -0.07
CA HIS A 81 -28.54 -8.68 -0.03
C HIS A 81 -28.47 -7.14 -0.07
N GLN A 82 -28.92 -6.52 -1.17
CA GLN A 82 -29.36 -5.11 -1.15
C GLN A 82 -30.84 -5.01 -1.56
N HIS A 83 -31.54 -4.06 -0.93
CA HIS A 83 -32.97 -3.78 -1.09
C HIS A 83 -33.33 -3.57 -2.57
N GLY A 84 -34.08 -4.49 -3.18
CA GLY A 84 -34.55 -4.30 -4.56
C GLY A 84 -34.76 -5.53 -5.44
N GLY A 85 -34.94 -6.74 -4.88
CA GLY A 85 -35.54 -7.88 -5.61
C GLY A 85 -34.82 -8.40 -6.85
N THR A 86 -33.59 -7.97 -7.15
CA THR A 86 -32.82 -8.42 -8.31
C THR A 86 -31.44 -8.88 -7.85
N HIS A 87 -31.16 -10.17 -8.04
CA HIS A 87 -29.86 -10.77 -7.79
C HIS A 87 -28.86 -10.23 -8.82
N ALA A 88 -28.11 -9.18 -8.49
CA ALA A 88 -26.96 -8.76 -9.26
C ALA A 88 -25.74 -9.50 -8.72
N ASP A 89 -25.31 -10.54 -9.44
CA ASP A 89 -24.13 -11.34 -9.12
C ASP A 89 -22.86 -10.47 -9.27
N LYS A 90 -22.43 -9.83 -8.18
CA LYS A 90 -21.19 -9.03 -8.15
C LYS A 90 -19.94 -9.88 -7.87
N ALA A 91 -20.07 -11.21 -7.81
CA ALA A 91 -18.96 -12.12 -7.55
C ALA A 91 -17.88 -12.02 -8.65
N GLU A 92 -18.28 -11.89 -9.92
CA GLU A 92 -17.34 -11.69 -11.04
C GLU A 92 -16.53 -10.40 -10.87
N THR A 93 -17.20 -9.29 -10.51
CA THR A 93 -16.54 -8.00 -10.27
C THR A 93 -15.54 -8.08 -9.13
N VAL A 94 -15.87 -8.78 -8.03
CA VAL A 94 -14.98 -8.97 -6.88
C VAL A 94 -13.77 -9.82 -7.25
N LEU A 95 -13.97 -10.91 -8.00
CA LEU A 95 -12.88 -11.77 -8.46
C LEU A 95 -11.93 -11.03 -9.42
N LEU A 96 -12.47 -10.34 -10.42
CA LEU A 96 -11.66 -9.58 -11.38
C LEU A 96 -10.88 -8.45 -10.70
N ALA A 97 -11.55 -7.66 -9.84
CA ALA A 97 -10.91 -6.58 -9.11
C ALA A 97 -9.85 -7.11 -8.11
N GLY A 98 -10.13 -8.22 -7.42
CA GLY A 98 -9.19 -8.85 -6.50
C GLY A 98 -7.96 -9.42 -7.20
N VAL A 99 -8.13 -10.07 -8.35
CA VAL A 99 -7.01 -10.53 -9.19
C VAL A 99 -6.20 -9.35 -9.73
N ALA A 100 -6.86 -8.26 -10.16
CA ALA A 100 -6.17 -7.06 -10.58
C ALA A 100 -5.34 -6.42 -9.45
N GLY A 101 -5.84 -6.46 -8.20
CA GLY A 101 -5.10 -6.03 -7.01
C GLY A 101 -3.86 -6.88 -6.77
N LEU A 102 -3.99 -8.22 -6.88
CA LEU A 102 -2.88 -9.15 -6.75
C LEU A 102 -1.83 -8.98 -7.85
N ILE A 103 -2.24 -8.80 -9.10
CA ILE A 103 -1.31 -8.51 -10.22
C ILE A 103 -0.56 -7.20 -9.95
N THR A 104 -1.28 -6.16 -9.51
CA THR A 104 -0.67 -4.86 -9.18
C THR A 104 0.39 -5.02 -8.09
N TYR A 105 0.09 -5.79 -7.04
CA TYR A 105 1.05 -6.11 -5.99
C TYR A 105 2.32 -6.76 -6.54
N MET A 106 2.18 -7.81 -7.34
CA MET A 106 3.32 -8.53 -7.92
C MET A 106 4.16 -7.64 -8.84
N VAL A 107 3.53 -6.77 -9.65
CA VAL A 107 4.23 -5.83 -10.52
C VAL A 107 4.99 -4.80 -9.69
N VAL A 108 4.38 -4.23 -8.65
CA VAL A 108 5.03 -3.26 -7.76
C VAL A 108 6.21 -3.90 -7.03
N GLY A 109 6.02 -5.09 -6.45
CA GLY A 109 7.09 -5.84 -5.78
C GLY A 109 8.25 -6.18 -6.73
N GLY A 110 7.93 -6.63 -7.95
CA GLY A 110 8.94 -6.91 -8.99
C GLY A 110 9.70 -5.67 -9.45
N LEU A 111 9.02 -4.53 -9.62
CA LEU A 111 9.67 -3.26 -9.95
C LEU A 111 10.53 -2.77 -8.79
N SER A 112 10.07 -2.90 -7.55
CA SER A 112 10.82 -2.50 -6.35
C SER A 112 12.17 -3.24 -6.29
N GLY A 113 12.16 -4.57 -6.42
CA GLY A 113 13.40 -5.36 -6.42
C GLY A 113 14.32 -5.02 -7.60
N PHE A 114 13.76 -4.72 -8.78
CA PHE A 114 14.56 -4.28 -9.93
C PHE A 114 15.24 -2.92 -9.70
N PHE A 115 14.53 -1.96 -9.08
CA PHE A 115 15.11 -0.67 -8.75
C PHE A 115 16.13 -0.76 -7.63
N GLU A 116 15.88 -1.54 -6.59
CA GLU A 116 16.80 -1.76 -5.47
C GLU A 116 18.15 -2.30 -5.99
N GLN A 117 18.14 -3.33 -6.83
CA GLN A 117 19.37 -3.87 -7.43
C GLN A 117 20.13 -2.82 -8.26
N ARG A 118 19.42 -1.93 -8.97
CA ARG A 118 20.03 -0.86 -9.78
C ARG A 118 20.63 0.25 -8.92
N LEU A 119 19.96 0.59 -7.82
CA LEU A 119 20.45 1.55 -6.84
C LEU A 119 21.69 1.02 -6.14
N GLU A 120 21.69 -0.23 -5.69
CA GLU A 120 22.87 -0.89 -5.10
C GLU A 120 24.06 -0.86 -6.07
N ASP A 121 23.85 -1.25 -7.33
CA ASP A 121 24.89 -1.20 -8.38
C ASP A 121 25.46 0.23 -8.58
N GLU A 122 24.62 1.26 -8.47
CA GLU A 122 25.03 2.66 -8.64
C GLU A 122 25.76 3.20 -7.40
N GLU A 123 25.30 2.84 -6.20
CA GLU A 123 25.93 3.16 -4.93
C GLU A 123 27.32 2.52 -4.83
N GLU A 124 27.46 1.25 -5.17
CA GLU A 124 28.76 0.57 -5.20
C GLU A 124 29.74 1.27 -6.17
N ARG A 125 29.26 1.75 -7.32
CA ARG A 125 30.07 2.51 -8.28
C ARG A 125 30.45 3.87 -7.76
N GLU A 126 29.54 4.59 -7.10
CA GLU A 126 29.83 5.90 -6.50
C GLU A 126 30.83 5.75 -5.35
N GLN A 127 30.64 4.78 -4.46
CA GLN A 127 31.59 4.46 -3.38
C GLN A 127 32.97 4.07 -3.92
N ALA A 128 33.03 3.22 -4.95
CA ALA A 128 34.31 2.86 -5.58
C ALA A 128 34.98 4.05 -6.28
N ALA A 129 34.22 5.03 -6.77
CA ALA A 129 34.76 6.27 -7.33
C ALA A 129 35.24 7.23 -6.24
N GLU A 130 34.53 7.33 -5.12
CA GLU A 130 34.90 8.11 -3.95
C GLU A 130 36.17 7.57 -3.30
N GLU A 131 36.28 6.26 -3.07
CA GLU A 131 37.52 5.63 -2.57
C GLU A 131 38.73 5.91 -3.48
N LYS A 132 38.53 5.86 -4.81
CA LYS A 132 39.59 6.19 -5.78
C LYS A 132 39.96 7.68 -5.73
N ALA A 133 38.99 8.56 -5.51
CA ALA A 133 39.22 10.00 -5.40
C ALA A 133 39.95 10.35 -4.10
N GLU A 134 39.60 9.70 -2.98
CA GLU A 134 40.30 9.80 -1.70
C GLU A 134 41.74 9.30 -1.80
N ARG A 135 41.97 8.11 -2.40
CA ARG A 135 43.32 7.60 -2.67
C ARG A 135 44.13 8.51 -3.60
N ALA A 136 43.47 9.27 -4.47
CA ALA A 136 44.09 10.26 -5.36
C ALA A 136 44.25 11.65 -4.72
N GLY A 137 43.88 11.84 -3.45
CA GLY A 137 44.07 13.10 -2.71
C GLY A 137 43.23 14.27 -3.21
N ARG A 138 42.13 14.00 -3.94
CA ARG A 138 41.23 15.05 -4.42
C ARG A 138 40.28 15.46 -3.30
N PRO A 139 40.20 16.75 -2.92
CA PRO A 139 39.25 17.18 -1.89
C PRO A 139 37.83 16.96 -2.39
N GLY A 140 37.06 16.14 -1.67
CA GLY A 140 35.63 15.98 -1.90
C GLY A 140 34.92 17.33 -1.74
N SER A 141 34.02 17.67 -2.66
CA SER A 141 33.33 18.96 -2.63
C SER A 141 32.35 19.01 -1.45
N PRO A 142 32.60 19.82 -0.40
CA PRO A 142 31.73 19.89 0.77
C PRO A 142 30.31 20.37 0.44
N VAL A 143 30.16 21.07 -0.69
CA VAL A 143 28.86 21.54 -1.22
C VAL A 143 28.00 20.37 -1.72
N LYS A 144 28.61 19.32 -2.31
CA LYS A 144 27.87 18.15 -2.82
C LYS A 144 27.31 17.30 -1.67
N LEU A 145 28.08 17.15 -0.59
CA LEU A 145 27.68 16.39 0.60
C LEU A 145 26.53 17.07 1.35
N ALA A 146 26.64 18.39 1.58
CA ALA A 146 25.59 19.17 2.24
C ALA A 146 24.28 19.22 1.43
N GLY A 147 24.38 19.31 0.10
CA GLY A 147 23.21 19.28 -0.78
C GLY A 147 22.47 17.95 -0.76
N LYS A 148 23.19 16.81 -0.80
CA LYS A 148 22.60 15.47 -0.67
C LYS A 148 21.87 15.31 0.68
N ALA A 149 22.52 15.68 1.79
CA ALA A 149 21.91 15.59 3.11
C ALA A 149 20.64 16.45 3.25
N ALA A 150 20.65 17.69 2.73
CA ALA A 150 19.48 18.55 2.74
C ALA A 150 18.34 18.01 1.87
N PHE A 151 18.65 17.42 0.72
CA PHE A 151 17.67 16.80 -0.17
C PHE A 151 17.02 15.55 0.46
N PHE A 152 17.80 14.66 1.07
CA PHE A 152 17.26 13.49 1.76
C PHE A 152 16.40 13.87 2.97
N MET A 153 16.82 14.88 3.74
CA MET A 153 16.02 15.39 4.84
C MET A 153 14.69 15.99 4.35
N PHE A 154 14.71 16.72 3.23
CA PHE A 154 13.49 17.24 2.60
C PHE A 154 12.56 16.10 2.18
N LEU A 155 13.07 15.11 1.43
CA LEU A 155 12.27 13.95 1.00
C LEU A 155 11.71 13.18 2.21
N TYR A 156 12.50 12.98 3.25
CA TYR A 156 12.07 12.30 4.47
C TYR A 156 10.89 13.02 5.14
N LEU A 157 10.96 14.35 5.26
CA LEU A 157 9.88 15.15 5.85
C LEU A 157 8.60 15.14 4.99
N GLU A 158 8.73 15.25 3.67
CA GLU A 158 7.59 15.17 2.75
C GLU A 158 6.92 13.79 2.78
N VAL A 159 7.70 12.71 2.85
CA VAL A 159 7.16 11.34 2.98
C VAL A 159 6.43 11.16 4.31
N LEU A 160 6.93 11.72 5.41
CA LEU A 160 6.23 11.70 6.70
C LEU A 160 4.91 12.47 6.65
N ASP A 161 4.91 13.67 6.05
CA ASP A 161 3.69 14.48 5.90
C ASP A 161 2.67 13.75 5.00
N ALA A 162 3.13 13.18 3.88
CA ALA A 162 2.29 12.41 2.98
C ALA A 162 1.67 11.18 3.66
N SER A 163 2.45 10.45 4.46
CA SER A 163 1.98 9.26 5.19
C SER A 163 0.89 9.61 6.21
N PHE A 164 1.08 10.69 6.99
CA PHE A 164 0.05 11.17 7.92
C PHE A 164 -1.20 11.69 7.21
N SER A 165 -1.06 12.31 6.04
CA SER A 165 -2.20 12.73 5.23
C SER A 165 -2.99 11.53 4.67
N PHE A 166 -2.29 10.47 4.25
CA PHE A 166 -2.88 9.29 3.64
C PHE A 166 -3.68 8.48 4.67
N ASP A 167 -3.12 8.23 5.86
CA ASP A 167 -3.82 7.54 6.95
C ASP A 167 -5.06 8.33 7.41
N GLY A 168 -4.98 9.66 7.42
CA GLY A 168 -6.12 10.53 7.69
C GLY A 168 -7.27 10.32 6.69
N VAL A 169 -6.96 10.27 5.39
CA VAL A 169 -7.95 10.04 4.33
C VAL A 169 -8.59 8.65 4.47
N ILE A 170 -7.80 7.60 4.69
CA ILE A 170 -8.33 6.23 4.88
C ILE A 170 -9.23 6.15 6.11
N GLY A 171 -8.84 6.80 7.22
CA GLY A 171 -9.69 6.89 8.41
C GLY A 171 -11.00 7.65 8.16
N ALA A 172 -10.98 8.72 7.35
CA ALA A 172 -12.16 9.48 7.00
C ALA A 172 -13.16 8.66 6.14
N PHE A 173 -12.66 7.84 5.21
CA PHE A 173 -13.47 6.91 4.42
C PHE A 173 -14.20 5.86 5.28
N ALA A 174 -13.63 5.48 6.44
CA ALA A 174 -14.30 4.57 7.36
C ALA A 174 -15.55 5.20 8.02
N ILE A 175 -15.62 6.53 8.09
CA ILE A 175 -16.71 7.27 8.74
C ILE A 175 -17.76 7.74 7.73
N THR A 176 -17.36 8.20 6.54
CA THR A 176 -18.30 8.76 5.55
C THR A 176 -17.83 8.55 4.11
N ASN A 177 -18.80 8.47 3.19
CA ASN A 177 -18.57 8.40 1.74
C ASN A 177 -18.71 9.77 1.04
N ASP A 178 -19.01 10.83 1.79
CA ASP A 178 -19.13 12.18 1.24
C ASP A 178 -17.76 12.89 1.21
N ILE A 179 -17.24 13.10 0.01
CA ILE A 179 -15.92 13.74 -0.22
C ILE A 179 -15.86 15.14 0.37
N VAL A 180 -16.96 15.89 0.37
CA VAL A 180 -16.99 17.25 0.93
C VAL A 180 -16.83 17.18 2.44
N LEU A 181 -17.51 16.24 3.11
CA LEU A 181 -17.37 16.04 4.55
C LEU A 181 -15.99 15.49 4.93
N MET A 182 -15.40 14.61 4.11
CA MET A 182 -14.02 14.15 4.31
C MET A 182 -13.02 15.31 4.20
N ALA A 183 -13.09 16.10 3.13
CA ALA A 183 -12.19 17.24 2.91
C ALA A 183 -12.33 18.30 4.02
N LEU A 184 -13.56 18.57 4.47
CA LEU A 184 -13.83 19.52 5.54
C LEU A 184 -13.33 19.00 6.89
N GLY A 185 -13.58 17.71 7.21
CA GLY A 185 -13.10 17.08 8.43
C GLY A 185 -11.57 17.00 8.52
N LEU A 186 -10.91 16.60 7.43
CA LEU A 186 -9.46 16.58 7.33
C LEU A 186 -8.86 17.99 7.35
N GLY A 187 -9.50 18.96 6.69
CA GLY A 187 -9.10 20.36 6.71
C GLY A 187 -9.16 20.97 8.11
N ILE A 188 -10.23 20.69 8.89
CA ILE A 188 -10.33 21.11 10.29
C ILE A 188 -9.27 20.39 11.14
N GLY A 189 -9.08 19.08 10.95
CA GLY A 189 -8.07 18.30 11.67
C GLY A 189 -6.66 18.83 11.45
N ALA A 190 -6.30 19.14 10.20
CA ALA A 190 -5.02 19.73 9.84
C ALA A 190 -4.81 21.12 10.46
N MET A 191 -5.88 21.94 10.58
CA MET A 191 -5.82 23.25 11.26
C MET A 191 -5.68 23.17 12.78
N TYR A 192 -6.01 22.03 13.41
CA TYR A 192 -5.90 21.84 14.86
C TYR A 192 -4.57 21.19 15.27
N VAL A 193 -4.03 20.31 14.44
CA VAL A 193 -2.75 19.62 14.68
C VAL A 193 -1.54 20.50 14.33
N ARG A 194 -1.74 21.52 13.49
CA ARG A 194 -0.73 22.51 13.08
C ARG A 194 -0.83 23.79 13.89
#